data_AF-A0A8K1C699-F1
#
_entry.id   AF-A0A8K1C699-F1
#
_cell.length_a   1.000
_cell.length_b   1.000
_cell.length_c   1.000
_cell.angle_alpha   90.00
_cell.angle_beta   90.00
_cell.angle_gamma   90.00
#
_symmetry.space_group_name_H-M   'P 1'
#
loop_
_entity.id
_entity.type
_entity.pdbx_description
1 polymer ?
#
loop_
_entity_poly.entity_id
_entity_poly.type
_entity_poly.pdbx_seq_one_letter_code
_entity_poly.pdbx_strand_id
1 'polypeptide(L)'
;MWHTLWHSSVGFFGLLEMTTMMPKASNAEAHATNAKRHGPKKRRPMKLAPRYATGASHVMDPRATAMNADNMELVRDVFTTSICRCFILKSFSDANLHKSLKYGIWSSTYAHNMMLDQVFQSDFSAVRPVLFFFSVCGTKHFNGIARMTSKVRTDVKFQLWEKTKYEGFFHLEWLLVKDVPNYLLTDIKMSNTPTKKSITSCRDCEEVLFEEANRFIEIFSGYPSKSSAWDDFDHFEQLQPALEEKRGLTDVDTSQIQAYMTPISPA
;
A
#
# COMPACT_ATOMS: atom_id res chain seq x y z
N MET A 1 -63.26 -36.57 2.42
CA MET A 1 -62.24 -37.24 3.24
C MET A 1 -62.19 -36.48 4.56
N TRP A 2 -62.77 -37.09 5.61
CA TRP A 2 -62.59 -36.92 7.08
C TRP A 2 -61.72 -35.74 7.60
N HIS A 3 -61.99 -35.02 8.69
CA HIS A 3 -63.09 -34.87 9.67
C HIS A 3 -62.60 -33.79 10.69
N THR A 4 -63.48 -32.87 11.16
CA THR A 4 -63.64 -32.32 12.55
C THR A 4 -62.43 -31.82 13.40
N LEU A 5 -62.49 -30.91 14.39
CA LEU A 5 -63.52 -30.29 15.27
C LEU A 5 -62.86 -29.08 16.00
N TRP A 6 -63.63 -27.99 16.23
CA TRP A 6 -63.85 -27.19 17.47
C TRP A 6 -62.73 -27.00 18.54
N HIS A 7 -62.63 -25.94 19.35
CA HIS A 7 -63.65 -25.19 20.10
C HIS A 7 -63.05 -23.91 20.74
N SER A 8 -63.90 -22.92 21.00
CA SER A 8 -63.65 -21.66 21.72
C SER A 8 -63.52 -21.78 23.26
N SER A 9 -62.96 -20.71 23.84
CA SER A 9 -63.44 -19.97 25.03
C SER A 9 -62.96 -20.31 26.46
N VAL A 10 -62.31 -19.26 27.03
CA VAL A 10 -62.62 -18.54 28.29
C VAL A 10 -62.46 -19.25 29.65
N GLY A 11 -61.60 -18.63 30.48
CA GLY A 11 -61.88 -18.32 31.89
C GLY A 11 -61.05 -19.10 32.92
N PHE A 12 -60.28 -18.41 33.77
CA PHE A 12 -60.72 -17.99 35.11
C PHE A 12 -59.60 -17.27 35.90
N PHE A 13 -60.04 -16.36 36.76
CA PHE A 13 -59.30 -15.56 37.75
C PHE A 13 -58.63 -16.39 38.84
N GLY A 14 -57.54 -15.88 39.44
CA GLY A 14 -57.02 -16.37 40.72
C GLY A 14 -55.72 -15.73 41.20
N LEU A 15 -55.85 -14.76 42.12
CA LEU A 15 -54.86 -14.08 42.97
C LEU A 15 -53.74 -14.98 43.56
N LEU A 16 -52.52 -14.45 43.72
CA LEU A 16 -51.81 -14.45 45.02
C LEU A 16 -50.65 -13.45 45.06
N GLU A 17 -50.55 -12.75 46.20
CA GLU A 17 -49.63 -11.65 46.54
C GLU A 17 -48.18 -12.07 46.84
N MET A 18 -47.32 -11.05 46.69
CA MET A 18 -46.00 -10.78 47.29
C MET A 18 -45.53 -11.67 48.46
N THR A 19 -44.30 -12.20 48.33
CA THR A 19 -43.28 -12.10 49.38
C THR A 19 -41.89 -12.14 48.74
N THR A 20 -41.20 -11.01 48.73
CA THR A 20 -39.82 -10.87 48.21
C THR A 20 -38.84 -11.40 49.26
N MET A 21 -38.16 -12.51 48.96
CA MET A 21 -37.06 -13.04 49.78
C MET A 21 -35.78 -12.26 49.53
N MET A 22 -35.13 -11.80 50.61
CA MET A 22 -33.77 -11.25 50.59
C MET A 22 -32.71 -12.34 50.29
N PRO A 23 -31.66 -12.05 49.50
CA PRO A 23 -30.49 -12.91 49.45
C PRO A 23 -29.42 -12.48 50.48
N LYS A 24 -28.85 -13.49 51.12
CA LYS A 24 -27.72 -13.45 52.05
C LYS A 24 -26.48 -12.83 51.40
N ALA A 25 -25.81 -11.95 52.14
CA ALA A 25 -24.48 -11.45 51.83
C ALA A 25 -23.46 -12.60 51.82
N SER A 26 -22.69 -12.73 50.73
CA SER A 26 -21.47 -13.52 50.70
C SER A 26 -20.30 -12.59 50.34
N ASN A 27 -19.30 -12.59 51.21
CA ASN A 27 -18.03 -11.88 51.04
C ASN A 27 -17.30 -12.45 49.82
N ALA A 28 -17.08 -11.60 48.81
CA ALA A 28 -16.10 -11.84 47.77
C ALA A 28 -15.10 -10.66 47.82
N GLU A 29 -13.91 -10.94 48.34
CA GLU A 29 -12.78 -10.03 48.28
C GLU A 29 -12.40 -9.78 46.81
N ALA A 30 -12.60 -8.55 46.35
CA ALA A 30 -12.18 -8.13 45.02
C ALA A 30 -10.67 -7.86 45.03
N HIS A 31 -9.88 -8.81 44.53
CA HIS A 31 -8.52 -8.53 44.08
C HIS A 31 -8.57 -7.61 42.85
N ALA A 32 -8.47 -6.31 43.08
CA ALA A 32 -8.33 -5.31 42.04
C ALA A 32 -6.97 -5.47 41.33
N THR A 33 -6.97 -6.09 40.15
CA THR A 33 -5.81 -6.07 39.26
C THR A 33 -5.70 -4.69 38.62
N ASN A 34 -4.60 -3.99 38.91
CA ASN A 34 -4.31 -2.66 38.39
C ASN A 34 -3.93 -2.73 36.90
N ALA A 35 -4.93 -2.90 36.03
CA ALA A 35 -4.75 -2.80 34.58
C ALA A 35 -4.58 -1.32 34.21
N LYS A 36 -3.32 -0.88 34.04
CA LYS A 36 -2.99 0.43 33.46
C LYS A 36 -3.65 0.55 32.08
N ARG A 37 -4.78 1.26 32.01
CA ARG A 37 -5.42 1.67 30.76
C ARG A 37 -4.47 2.63 30.04
N HIS A 38 -3.70 2.12 29.08
CA HIS A 38 -2.95 2.97 28.18
C HIS A 38 -3.96 3.74 27.31
N GLY A 39 -4.06 5.06 27.56
CA GLY A 39 -4.78 5.97 26.66
C GLY A 39 -4.26 5.87 25.22
N PRO A 40 -5.03 6.32 24.22
CA PRO A 40 -4.63 6.21 22.82
C PRO A 40 -3.26 6.87 22.61
N LYS A 41 -2.26 6.06 22.23
CA LYS A 41 -0.91 6.56 21.93
C LYS A 41 -1.05 7.54 20.76
N LYS A 42 -0.83 8.84 21.01
CA LYS A 42 -0.73 9.86 19.96
C LYS A 42 0.32 9.38 18.94
N ARG A 43 -0.10 9.12 17.70
CA ARG A 43 0.82 8.71 16.62
C ARG A 43 1.77 9.87 16.37
N ARG A 44 3.09 9.63 16.45
CA ARG A 44 4.08 10.63 16.07
C ARG A 44 3.88 10.99 14.59
N PRO A 45 3.97 12.27 14.21
CA PRO A 45 3.89 12.67 12.81
C PRO A 45 4.99 11.97 12.01
N MET A 46 4.67 11.55 10.79
CA MET A 46 5.63 10.91 9.90
C MET A 46 6.67 11.95 9.45
N LYS A 47 7.95 11.63 9.60
CA LYS A 47 9.03 12.46 9.09
C LYS A 47 9.04 12.34 7.57
N LEU A 48 8.77 13.43 6.87
CA LEU A 48 8.82 13.50 5.42
C LEU A 48 10.27 13.61 4.93
N ALA A 49 10.52 13.20 3.70
CA ALA A 49 11.82 13.34 3.04
C ALA A 49 12.19 14.82 2.78
N PRO A 50 13.49 15.16 2.64
CA PRO A 50 13.96 16.54 2.50
C PRO A 50 13.30 17.33 1.36
N ARG A 51 13.02 16.72 0.21
CA ARG A 51 12.34 17.39 -0.93
C ARG A 51 10.98 18.02 -0.61
N TYR A 52 10.31 17.58 0.46
CA TYR A 52 9.05 18.20 0.88
C TYR A 52 9.23 19.47 1.72
N ALA A 53 10.47 19.79 2.11
CA ALA A 53 10.82 21.02 2.80
C ALA A 53 11.52 22.04 1.89
N THR A 54 11.92 21.65 0.67
CA THR A 54 12.63 22.53 -0.26
C THR A 54 11.71 23.59 -0.85
N GLY A 55 12.22 24.82 -0.97
CA GLY A 55 11.49 25.97 -1.51
C GLY A 55 11.44 25.99 -3.04
N ALA A 56 10.82 27.04 -3.59
CA ALA A 56 10.55 27.19 -5.03
C ALA A 56 11.79 27.25 -5.95
N SER A 57 13.00 27.37 -5.41
CA SER A 57 14.27 27.40 -6.15
C SER A 57 14.88 26.02 -6.40
N HIS A 58 14.22 24.96 -5.97
CA HIS A 58 14.71 23.59 -6.16
C HIS A 58 14.75 23.20 -7.65
N VAL A 59 15.84 22.54 -8.05
CA VAL A 59 16.02 21.98 -9.39
C VAL A 59 15.93 20.47 -9.26
N MET A 60 14.98 19.87 -9.99
CA MET A 60 14.77 18.43 -9.99
C MET A 60 15.98 17.68 -10.53
N ASP A 61 16.27 16.51 -9.95
CA ASP A 61 17.37 15.64 -10.37
C ASP A 61 17.25 15.30 -11.89
N PRO A 62 18.34 15.42 -12.68
CA PRO A 62 18.31 15.12 -14.11
C PRO A 62 17.88 13.70 -14.45
N ARG A 63 18.12 12.71 -13.58
CA ARG A 63 17.69 11.31 -13.78
C ARG A 63 16.18 11.21 -13.87
N ALA A 64 15.46 11.98 -13.06
CA ALA A 64 14.01 12.04 -13.12
C ALA A 64 13.54 12.61 -14.46
N THR A 65 14.19 13.68 -14.95
CA THR A 65 13.84 14.33 -16.21
C THR A 65 14.06 13.40 -17.40
N ALA A 66 15.23 12.77 -17.49
CA ALA A 66 15.57 11.83 -18.56
C ALA A 66 14.60 10.64 -18.58
N MET A 67 14.47 9.94 -17.44
CA MET A 67 13.61 8.75 -17.35
C MET A 67 12.14 9.08 -17.63
N ASN A 68 11.63 10.21 -17.14
CA ASN A 68 10.25 10.60 -17.42
C ASN A 68 10.05 10.96 -18.90
N ALA A 69 11.02 11.60 -19.57
CA ALA A 69 10.93 11.91 -20.98
C ALA A 69 10.91 10.64 -21.85
N ASP A 70 11.79 9.68 -21.54
CA ASP A 70 11.95 8.45 -22.31
C ASP A 70 10.75 7.49 -22.16
N ASN A 71 10.13 7.46 -20.98
CA ASN A 71 9.11 6.45 -20.65
C ASN A 71 7.66 6.94 -20.72
N MET A 72 7.41 8.22 -21.03
CA MET A 72 6.03 8.73 -21.13
C MET A 72 5.20 7.99 -22.18
N GLU A 73 5.80 7.68 -23.34
CA GLU A 73 5.15 6.90 -24.39
C GLU A 73 5.02 5.42 -23.97
N LEU A 74 6.06 4.86 -23.35
CA LEU A 74 6.05 3.49 -22.84
C LEU A 74 4.90 3.23 -21.85
N VAL A 75 4.55 4.19 -20.99
CA VAL A 75 3.38 4.04 -20.10
C VAL A 75 2.09 3.86 -20.91
N ARG A 76 1.93 4.61 -22.01
CA ARG A 76 0.76 4.50 -22.89
C ARG A 76 0.77 3.17 -23.65
N ASP A 77 1.92 2.72 -24.10
CA ASP A 77 2.08 1.44 -24.81
C ASP A 77 1.80 0.23 -23.91
N VAL A 78 2.24 0.31 -22.65
CA VAL A 78 1.93 -0.71 -21.64
C VAL A 78 0.45 -0.65 -21.25
N PHE A 79 -0.14 0.55 -21.21
CA PHE A 79 -1.57 0.77 -20.94
C PHE A 79 -2.41 0.78 -22.23
N THR A 80 -2.20 -0.17 -23.13
CA THR A 80 -2.89 -0.22 -24.44
C THR A 80 -4.26 -0.88 -24.42
N THR A 81 -4.60 -1.61 -23.36
CA THR A 81 -5.76 -2.50 -23.37
C THR A 81 -6.46 -2.56 -22.01
N SER A 82 -7.77 -2.83 -22.04
CA SER A 82 -8.58 -3.08 -20.84
C SER A 82 -8.15 -4.32 -20.04
N ILE A 83 -7.18 -5.09 -20.56
CA ILE A 83 -6.62 -6.26 -19.88
C ILE A 83 -5.46 -5.91 -18.93
N CYS A 84 -4.90 -4.70 -19.02
CA CYS A 84 -3.91 -4.20 -18.06
C CYS A 84 -4.57 -4.02 -16.68
N ARG A 85 -3.92 -4.52 -15.62
CA ARG A 85 -4.42 -4.39 -14.24
C ARG A 85 -3.59 -3.39 -13.47
N CYS A 86 -4.25 -2.45 -12.80
CA CYS A 86 -3.59 -1.36 -12.10
C CYS A 86 -3.87 -1.45 -10.60
N PHE A 87 -2.85 -1.27 -9.76
CA PHE A 87 -2.98 -1.32 -8.31
C PHE A 87 -2.32 -0.12 -7.64
N ILE A 88 -2.89 0.33 -6.53
CA ILE A 88 -2.28 1.33 -5.67
C ILE A 88 -1.23 0.66 -4.78
N LEU A 89 0.01 1.16 -4.76
CA LEU A 89 1.02 0.73 -3.79
C LEU A 89 1.32 1.85 -2.79
N LYS A 90 1.10 1.56 -1.49
CA LYS A 90 1.29 2.51 -0.39
C LYS A 90 2.53 2.17 0.41
N SER A 91 3.43 3.14 0.52
CA SER A 91 4.57 3.06 1.44
C SER A 91 4.31 3.90 2.69
N PHE A 92 4.88 3.50 3.83
CA PHE A 92 4.98 4.37 5.01
C PHE A 92 6.39 4.97 5.17
N SER A 93 7.25 4.82 4.15
CA SER A 93 8.66 5.19 4.22
C SER A 93 9.19 5.58 2.84
N ASP A 94 9.69 6.81 2.71
CA ASP A 94 10.46 7.24 1.54
C ASP A 94 11.76 6.44 1.39
N ALA A 95 12.36 5.97 2.50
CA ALA A 95 13.54 5.11 2.44
C ALA A 95 13.26 3.76 1.76
N ASN A 96 12.02 3.26 1.82
CA ASN A 96 11.61 2.08 1.04
C ASN A 96 11.37 2.42 -0.43
N LEU A 97 10.82 3.61 -0.73
CA LEU A 97 10.68 4.09 -2.11
C LEU A 97 12.06 4.21 -2.79
N HIS A 98 13.04 4.79 -2.09
CA HIS A 98 14.43 4.83 -2.52
C HIS A 98 15.00 3.44 -2.82
N LYS A 99 14.81 2.45 -1.95
CA LYS A 99 15.27 1.07 -2.19
C LYS A 99 14.62 0.46 -3.42
N SER A 100 13.34 0.74 -3.64
CA SER A 100 12.65 0.32 -4.86
C SER A 100 13.26 0.92 -6.11
N LEU A 101 13.62 2.21 -6.08
CA LEU A 101 14.29 2.89 -7.20
C LEU A 101 15.69 2.31 -7.46
N LYS A 102 16.47 2.11 -6.40
CA LYS A 102 17.85 1.62 -6.49
C LYS A 102 17.93 0.16 -6.95
N TYR A 103 17.06 -0.70 -6.42
CA TYR A 103 17.16 -2.14 -6.62
C TYR A 103 16.08 -2.71 -7.55
N GLY A 104 15.10 -1.92 -8.01
CA GLY A 104 14.07 -2.41 -8.93
C GLY A 104 13.18 -3.50 -8.32
N ILE A 105 12.94 -3.44 -7.00
CA ILE A 105 12.13 -4.43 -6.28
C ILE A 105 11.09 -3.78 -5.37
N TRP A 106 10.02 -4.49 -5.09
CA TRP A 106 9.03 -4.10 -4.10
C TRP A 106 8.56 -5.27 -3.24
N SER A 107 8.06 -4.93 -2.06
CA SER A 107 7.36 -5.85 -1.18
C SER A 107 6.19 -5.16 -0.50
N SER A 108 5.07 -5.85 -0.42
CA SER A 108 3.90 -5.50 0.38
C SER A 108 3.77 -6.43 1.60
N THR A 109 2.56 -6.55 2.17
CA THR A 109 2.24 -7.59 3.15
C THR A 109 2.27 -8.96 2.47
N TYR A 110 2.49 -10.04 3.23
CA TYR A 110 2.50 -11.40 2.70
C TYR A 110 1.24 -11.72 1.88
N ALA A 111 0.05 -11.39 2.42
CA ALA A 111 -1.22 -11.62 1.74
C ALA A 111 -1.31 -10.86 0.40
N HIS A 112 -0.88 -9.60 0.37
CA HIS A 112 -0.85 -8.81 -0.86
C HIS A 112 0.19 -9.32 -1.86
N ASN A 113 1.38 -9.74 -1.40
CA ASN A 113 2.39 -10.34 -2.27
C ASN A 113 1.83 -11.58 -2.95
N MET A 114 1.18 -12.49 -2.20
CA MET A 114 0.57 -13.69 -2.80
C MET A 114 -0.57 -13.35 -3.77
N MET A 115 -1.37 -12.32 -3.48
CA MET A 115 -2.39 -11.85 -4.42
C MET A 115 -1.77 -11.32 -5.71
N LEU A 116 -0.76 -10.45 -5.62
CA LEU A 116 -0.05 -9.92 -6.79
C LEU A 116 0.66 -11.01 -7.60
N ASP A 117 1.21 -12.01 -6.92
CA ASP A 117 1.84 -13.17 -7.54
C ASP A 117 0.83 -13.98 -8.38
N GLN A 118 -0.35 -14.24 -7.81
CA GLN A 118 -1.45 -14.87 -8.54
C GLN A 118 -1.88 -14.03 -9.72
N VAL A 119 -2.04 -12.70 -9.55
CA VAL A 119 -2.40 -11.80 -10.65
C VAL A 119 -1.36 -11.87 -11.77
N PHE A 120 -0.07 -11.80 -11.43
CA PHE A 120 1.04 -11.86 -12.39
C PHE A 120 1.09 -13.19 -13.15
N GLN A 121 0.78 -14.31 -12.48
CA GLN A 121 0.79 -15.65 -13.08
C GLN A 121 -0.51 -16.02 -13.81
N SER A 122 -1.62 -15.33 -13.53
CA SER A 122 -2.97 -15.79 -13.89
C SER A 122 -3.32 -15.76 -15.38
N ASP A 123 -2.44 -15.36 -16.30
CA ASP A 123 -2.74 -15.45 -17.74
C ASP A 123 -1.47 -15.41 -18.62
N PHE A 124 -0.78 -16.55 -18.77
CA PHE A 124 0.31 -16.69 -19.76
C PHE A 124 -0.17 -16.71 -21.23
N SER A 125 -1.49 -16.72 -21.47
CA SER A 125 -2.11 -16.76 -22.81
C SER A 125 -2.35 -15.38 -23.42
N ALA A 126 -2.39 -14.33 -22.58
CA ALA A 126 -2.46 -12.94 -22.98
C ALA A 126 -1.58 -12.14 -22.01
N VAL A 127 -0.45 -11.60 -22.49
CA VAL A 127 0.42 -10.76 -21.66
C VAL A 127 -0.41 -9.61 -21.09
N ARG A 128 -0.77 -9.67 -19.81
CA ARG A 128 -1.47 -8.61 -19.07
C ARG A 128 -0.46 -7.86 -18.23
N PRO A 129 -0.06 -6.64 -18.62
CA PRO A 129 0.80 -5.84 -17.78
C PRO A 129 0.13 -5.55 -16.43
N VAL A 130 0.92 -5.59 -15.36
CA VAL A 130 0.49 -5.15 -14.04
C VAL A 130 1.19 -3.84 -13.75
N LEU A 131 0.41 -2.76 -13.63
CA LEU A 131 0.89 -1.43 -13.30
C LEU A 131 0.62 -1.08 -11.84
N PHE A 132 1.53 -0.29 -11.28
CA PHE A 132 1.47 0.19 -9.92
C PHE A 132 1.51 1.70 -9.87
N PHE A 133 0.60 2.29 -9.11
CA PHE A 133 0.60 3.72 -8.79
C PHE A 133 1.09 3.91 -7.36
N PHE A 134 2.31 4.44 -7.22
CA PHE A 134 2.98 4.56 -5.94
C PHE A 134 2.59 5.83 -5.21
N SER A 135 2.34 5.73 -3.91
CA SER A 135 2.13 6.89 -3.04
C SER A 135 2.63 6.62 -1.63
N VAL A 136 3.56 7.44 -1.15
CA VAL A 136 4.03 7.42 0.24
C VAL A 136 2.98 8.10 1.13
N CYS A 137 2.60 7.44 2.22
CA CYS A 137 1.63 7.93 3.17
C CYS A 137 2.09 9.26 3.79
N GLY A 138 1.17 10.22 3.93
CA GLY A 138 1.46 11.50 4.59
C GLY A 138 2.10 12.56 3.69
N THR A 139 2.66 12.19 2.54
CA THR A 139 3.26 13.16 1.60
C THR A 139 2.21 14.01 0.88
N LYS A 140 0.98 13.49 0.76
CA LYS A 140 -0.10 14.05 -0.07
C LYS A 140 0.23 14.08 -1.57
N HIS A 141 1.08 13.17 -2.02
CA HIS A 141 1.44 13.00 -3.43
C HIS A 141 1.32 11.54 -3.86
N PHE A 142 1.11 11.33 -5.16
CA PHE A 142 1.57 10.13 -5.84
C PHE A 142 2.99 10.38 -6.35
N ASN A 143 3.85 9.37 -6.28
CA ASN A 143 5.30 9.51 -6.46
C ASN A 143 5.82 8.83 -7.73
N GLY A 144 5.02 7.98 -8.39
CA GLY A 144 5.44 7.34 -9.64
C GLY A 144 4.53 6.22 -10.12
N ILE A 145 4.89 5.71 -11.30
CA ILE A 145 4.27 4.57 -11.99
C ILE A 145 5.36 3.54 -12.26
N ALA A 146 5.08 2.26 -11.98
CA ALA A 146 5.98 1.16 -12.30
C ALA A 146 5.20 -0.04 -12.85
N ARG A 147 5.87 -0.95 -13.56
CA ARG A 147 5.32 -2.25 -13.99
C ARG A 147 5.94 -3.41 -13.23
N MET A 148 5.16 -4.43 -12.90
CA MET A 148 5.67 -5.69 -12.36
C MET A 148 6.43 -6.46 -13.44
N THR A 149 7.61 -7.01 -13.12
CA THR A 149 8.46 -7.72 -14.08
C THR A 149 8.84 -9.14 -13.65
N SER A 150 8.47 -9.57 -12.44
CA SER A 150 8.65 -10.95 -12.00
C SER A 150 7.53 -11.43 -11.10
N LYS A 151 7.44 -12.76 -10.95
CA LYS A 151 6.72 -13.40 -9.84
C LYS A 151 7.29 -12.99 -8.49
N VAL A 152 6.53 -13.22 -7.42
CA VAL A 152 7.04 -13.02 -6.06
C VAL A 152 8.05 -14.12 -5.71
N ARG A 153 9.18 -13.67 -5.16
CA ARG A 153 10.24 -14.50 -4.59
C ARG A 153 10.12 -14.52 -3.08
N THR A 154 10.01 -15.70 -2.49
CA THR A 154 9.98 -15.91 -1.03
C THR A 154 11.20 -16.70 -0.53
N ASP A 155 12.04 -17.16 -1.45
CA ASP A 155 13.27 -17.92 -1.21
C ASP A 155 14.41 -17.07 -0.65
N VAL A 156 14.41 -15.77 -0.96
CA VAL A 156 15.43 -14.81 -0.53
C VAL A 156 14.79 -13.66 0.24
N LYS A 157 15.47 -13.16 1.27
CA LYS A 157 15.01 -12.02 2.08
C LYS A 157 15.81 -10.76 1.72
N PHE A 158 15.10 -9.72 1.27
CA PHE A 158 15.70 -8.40 1.14
C PHE A 158 15.81 -7.70 2.50
N GLN A 159 17.03 -7.67 3.05
CA GLN A 159 17.29 -7.24 4.42
C GLN A 159 17.44 -5.73 4.59
N LEU A 160 17.23 -4.92 3.56
CA LEU A 160 17.39 -3.47 3.66
C LEU A 160 16.06 -2.72 3.86
N TRP A 161 14.88 -3.34 3.78
CA TRP A 161 13.61 -2.64 4.06
C TRP A 161 13.61 -1.96 5.42
N GLU A 162 13.03 -0.76 5.58
CA GLU A 162 13.04 0.01 6.84
C GLU A 162 12.56 -0.82 8.05
N LYS A 163 11.56 -1.69 7.84
CA LYS A 163 11.08 -2.65 8.83
C LYS A 163 11.33 -4.08 8.35
N THR A 164 11.67 -4.97 9.27
CA THR A 164 12.00 -6.39 9.00
C THR A 164 10.78 -7.27 8.77
N LYS A 165 9.57 -6.71 8.77
CA LYS A 165 8.30 -7.45 8.64
C LYS A 165 7.92 -7.81 7.19
N TYR A 166 8.64 -7.28 6.20
CA TYR A 166 8.31 -7.48 4.80
C TYR A 166 8.98 -8.78 4.34
N GLU A 167 8.16 -9.73 3.92
CA GLU A 167 8.60 -11.07 3.52
C GLU A 167 8.26 -11.30 2.05
N GLY A 168 9.25 -11.81 1.33
CA GLY A 168 9.25 -11.90 -0.12
C GLY A 168 9.31 -10.54 -0.82
N PHE A 169 9.65 -10.55 -2.10
CA PHE A 169 9.68 -9.37 -2.96
C PHE A 169 9.45 -9.79 -4.41
N PHE A 170 9.10 -8.84 -5.26
CA PHE A 170 9.05 -9.01 -6.70
C PHE A 170 9.84 -7.90 -7.38
N HIS A 171 10.31 -8.16 -8.59
CA HIS A 171 10.94 -7.14 -9.41
C HIS A 171 9.88 -6.26 -10.09
N LEU A 172 10.23 -4.99 -10.23
CA LEU A 172 9.48 -4.02 -10.97
C LEU A 172 10.41 -3.12 -11.77
N GLU A 173 9.84 -2.39 -12.71
CA GLU A 173 10.53 -1.37 -13.49
C GLU A 173 9.78 -0.05 -13.35
N TRP A 174 10.50 0.97 -12.89
CA TRP A 174 9.96 2.32 -12.79
C TRP A 174 9.82 2.92 -14.17
N LEU A 175 8.60 3.34 -14.51
CA LEU A 175 8.29 4.02 -15.76
C LEU A 175 8.38 5.53 -15.54
N LEU A 176 7.66 6.05 -14.55
CA LEU A 176 7.67 7.47 -14.19
C LEU A 176 7.96 7.65 -12.69
N VAL A 177 8.78 8.64 -12.34
CA VAL A 177 9.10 9.01 -10.95
C VAL A 177 9.04 10.52 -10.85
N LYS A 178 7.98 11.01 -10.21
CA LYS A 178 7.72 12.43 -9.99
C LYS A 178 6.61 12.61 -8.97
N ASP A 179 6.64 13.73 -8.25
CA ASP A 179 5.61 14.02 -7.26
C ASP A 179 4.42 14.74 -7.91
N VAL A 180 3.25 14.11 -7.86
CA VAL A 180 1.98 14.69 -8.34
C VAL A 180 1.06 14.94 -7.14
N PRO A 181 0.68 16.20 -6.87
CA PRO A 181 -0.16 16.53 -5.71
C PRO A 181 -1.53 15.85 -5.75
N ASN A 182 -1.96 15.35 -4.60
CA ASN A 182 -3.24 14.63 -4.48
C ASN A 182 -4.46 15.48 -4.90
N TYR A 183 -4.43 16.80 -4.74
CA TYR A 183 -5.57 17.66 -5.08
C TYR A 183 -5.93 17.62 -6.58
N LEU A 184 -4.98 17.25 -7.45
CA LEU A 184 -5.24 17.06 -8.88
C LEU A 184 -5.96 15.74 -9.18
N LEU A 185 -5.94 14.80 -8.23
CA LEU A 185 -6.39 13.42 -8.40
C LEU A 185 -7.64 13.12 -7.58
N THR A 186 -8.11 14.05 -6.73
CA THR A 186 -9.23 13.82 -5.82
C THR A 186 -10.56 13.50 -6.50
N ASP A 187 -10.70 13.87 -7.77
CA ASP A 187 -11.91 13.70 -8.55
C ASP A 187 -12.01 12.30 -9.17
N ILE A 188 -10.92 11.55 -9.22
CA ILE A 188 -10.93 10.15 -9.67
C ILE A 188 -11.55 9.30 -8.56
N LYS A 189 -12.78 8.81 -8.79
CA LYS A 189 -13.54 8.01 -7.83
C LYS A 189 -13.46 6.53 -8.17
N MET A 190 -13.17 5.69 -7.17
CA MET A 190 -13.06 4.25 -7.32
C MET A 190 -14.44 3.58 -7.47
N SER A 191 -14.88 3.33 -8.70
CA SER A 191 -16.20 2.75 -8.99
C SER A 191 -16.40 1.34 -8.43
N ASN A 192 -15.31 0.57 -8.27
CA ASN A 192 -15.30 -0.77 -7.68
C ASN A 192 -15.37 -0.78 -6.13
N THR A 193 -15.59 0.37 -5.49
CA THR A 193 -15.76 0.47 -4.04
C THR A 193 -17.15 0.98 -3.67
N PRO A 194 -17.78 0.45 -2.60
CA PRO A 194 -19.14 0.88 -2.20
C PRO A 194 -19.24 2.38 -1.90
N THR A 195 -18.16 2.98 -1.40
CA THR A 195 -18.12 4.38 -0.99
C THR A 195 -17.72 5.34 -2.12
N LYS A 196 -17.38 4.84 -3.32
CA LYS A 196 -16.82 5.64 -4.43
C LYS A 196 -15.74 6.62 -3.97
N LYS A 197 -14.86 6.15 -3.08
CA LYS A 197 -13.82 7.00 -2.49
C LYS A 197 -12.87 7.52 -3.58
N SER A 198 -12.21 8.65 -3.29
CA SER A 198 -11.13 9.15 -4.13
C SER A 198 -9.97 8.14 -4.22
N ILE A 199 -9.31 8.07 -5.38
CA ILE A 199 -8.07 7.30 -5.58
C ILE A 199 -6.98 7.67 -4.56
N THR A 200 -6.96 8.93 -4.11
CA THR A 200 -6.02 9.42 -3.09
C THR A 200 -6.25 8.81 -1.71
N SER A 201 -7.42 8.23 -1.48
CA SER A 201 -7.84 7.58 -0.24
C SER A 201 -7.76 6.05 -0.32
N CYS A 202 -7.18 5.51 -1.39
CA CYS A 202 -6.98 4.09 -1.54
C CYS A 202 -5.97 3.53 -0.54
N ARG A 203 -6.22 2.29 -0.14
CA ARG A 203 -5.33 1.46 0.66
C ARG A 203 -4.36 0.73 -0.26
N ASP A 204 -3.33 0.15 0.37
CA ASP A 204 -2.35 -0.66 -0.33
C ASP A 204 -3.02 -1.84 -1.05
N CYS A 205 -2.57 -2.09 -2.28
CA CYS A 205 -3.02 -3.13 -3.19
C CYS A 205 -4.52 -3.09 -3.54
N GLU A 206 -5.17 -1.94 -3.44
CA GLU A 206 -6.50 -1.75 -4.04
C GLU A 206 -6.39 -1.59 -5.56
N GLU A 207 -7.23 -2.33 -6.28
CA GLU A 207 -7.29 -2.33 -7.74
C GLU A 207 -7.99 -1.08 -8.28
N VAL A 208 -7.41 -0.50 -9.33
CA VAL A 208 -7.93 0.63 -10.10
C VAL A 208 -8.42 0.10 -11.43
N LEU A 209 -9.70 0.27 -11.73
CA LEU A 209 -10.26 -0.16 -13.01
C LEU A 209 -9.79 0.75 -14.15
N PHE A 210 -10.00 0.28 -15.38
CA PHE A 210 -9.43 0.88 -16.58
C PHE A 210 -9.73 2.37 -16.74
N GLU A 211 -10.98 2.81 -16.56
CA GLU A 211 -11.35 4.21 -16.76
C GLU A 211 -10.69 5.14 -15.73
N GLU A 212 -10.67 4.74 -14.45
CA GLU A 212 -9.98 5.50 -13.40
C GLU A 212 -8.47 5.49 -13.60
N ALA A 213 -7.89 4.37 -14.03
CA ALA A 213 -6.47 4.24 -14.32
C ALA A 213 -6.05 5.10 -15.51
N ASN A 214 -6.85 5.12 -16.58
CA ASN A 214 -6.63 5.97 -17.74
C ASN A 214 -6.60 7.44 -17.34
N ARG A 215 -7.61 7.87 -16.56
CA ARG A 215 -7.67 9.26 -16.06
C ARG A 215 -6.50 9.60 -15.14
N PHE A 216 -6.08 8.66 -14.29
CA PHE A 216 -4.90 8.83 -13.45
C PHE A 216 -3.64 9.02 -14.31
N ILE A 217 -3.40 8.15 -15.29
CA ILE A 217 -2.22 8.18 -16.17
C ILE A 217 -2.18 9.48 -16.97
N GLU A 218 -3.32 9.96 -17.48
CA GLU A 218 -3.41 11.23 -18.20
C GLU A 218 -2.96 12.41 -17.33
N ILE A 219 -3.54 12.57 -16.14
CA ILE A 219 -3.22 13.65 -15.21
C ILE A 219 -1.77 13.52 -14.71
N PHE A 220 -1.38 12.31 -14.32
CA PHE A 220 -0.06 12.05 -13.78
C PHE A 220 1.00 12.36 -14.83
N SER A 221 0.88 11.84 -16.05
CA SER A 221 1.84 12.04 -17.15
C SER A 221 1.89 13.52 -17.57
N GLY A 222 0.75 14.19 -17.68
CA GLY A 222 0.68 15.60 -18.08
C GLY A 222 1.19 16.61 -17.04
N TYR A 223 1.31 16.24 -15.76
CA TYR A 223 1.74 17.19 -14.72
C TYR A 223 3.26 17.49 -14.80
N PRO A 224 3.67 18.75 -14.97
CA PRO A 224 5.07 19.15 -15.00
C PRO A 224 5.62 19.29 -13.57
N SER A 225 5.92 18.16 -12.94
CA SER A 225 6.43 18.14 -11.58
C SER A 225 7.81 18.81 -11.48
N LYS A 226 8.09 19.39 -10.32
CA LYS A 226 9.37 20.02 -9.98
C LYS A 226 10.14 19.26 -8.91
N SER A 227 9.61 18.13 -8.44
CA SER A 227 10.27 17.28 -7.46
C SER A 227 10.01 15.81 -7.74
N SER A 228 10.94 14.98 -7.30
CA SER A 228 10.82 13.53 -7.40
C SER A 228 11.61 12.84 -6.30
N ALA A 229 11.36 11.56 -6.10
CA ALA A 229 12.16 10.76 -5.16
C ALA A 229 13.65 10.66 -5.54
N TRP A 230 14.03 10.99 -6.78
CA TRP A 230 15.44 11.10 -7.17
C TRP A 230 16.17 12.25 -6.46
N ASP A 231 15.45 13.32 -6.09
CA ASP A 231 16.04 14.49 -5.41
C ASP A 231 16.60 14.16 -4.02
N ASP A 232 16.05 13.11 -3.38
CA ASP A 232 16.49 12.63 -2.08
C ASP A 232 17.36 11.36 -2.17
N PHE A 233 17.77 10.94 -3.37
CA PHE A 233 18.48 9.67 -3.57
C PHE A 233 19.76 9.60 -2.72
N ASP A 234 20.62 10.62 -2.84
CA ASP A 234 21.89 10.67 -2.11
C ASP A 234 21.68 10.78 -0.59
N HIS A 235 20.60 11.44 -0.15
CA HIS A 235 20.24 11.50 1.26
C HIS A 235 19.97 10.10 1.81
N PHE A 236 19.23 9.26 1.09
CA PHE A 236 18.93 7.90 1.53
C PHE A 236 20.10 6.94 1.34
N GLU A 237 20.97 7.15 0.35
CA GLU A 237 22.22 6.41 0.20
C GLU A 237 23.13 6.61 1.41
N GLN A 238 23.29 7.84 1.89
CA GLN A 238 24.11 8.15 3.07
C GLN A 238 23.57 7.52 4.37
N LEU A 239 22.26 7.26 4.45
CA LEU A 239 21.64 6.62 5.60
C LEU A 239 21.72 5.09 5.57
N GLN A 240 22.04 4.48 4.43
CA GLN A 240 22.06 3.02 4.28
C GLN A 240 23.15 2.33 5.14
N PRO A 241 24.41 2.81 5.19
CA PRO A 241 25.46 2.15 5.98
C PRO A 241 25.11 2.03 7.48
N ALA A 242 24.53 3.09 8.06
CA ALA A 242 24.09 3.06 9.46
C ALA A 242 22.95 2.05 9.70
N LEU A 243 22.10 1.80 8.70
CA LEU A 243 21.07 0.76 8.77
C LEU A 243 21.68 -0.64 8.70
N GLU A 244 22.67 -0.82 7.83
CA GLU A 244 23.42 -2.08 7.66
C GLU A 244 24.18 -2.44 8.93
N GLU A 245 24.95 -1.49 9.50
CA GLU A 245 25.66 -1.65 10.76
C GLU A 245 24.71 -2.04 11.91
N LYS A 246 23.59 -1.31 12.04
CA LYS A 246 22.56 -1.59 13.05
C LYS A 246 21.97 -3.01 12.90
N ARG A 247 22.01 -3.59 11.71
CA ARG A 247 21.50 -4.93 11.40
C ARG A 247 22.60 -5.99 11.41
N GLY A 248 23.85 -5.63 11.68
CA GLY A 248 24.98 -6.56 11.58
C GLY A 248 25.21 -7.05 10.15
N LEU A 249 24.80 -6.27 9.15
CA LEU A 249 25.08 -6.54 7.75
C LEU A 249 26.49 -6.02 7.41
N THR A 250 27.51 -6.54 8.10
CA THR A 250 28.90 -6.07 7.98
C THR A 250 29.63 -6.63 6.76
N ASP A 251 28.94 -7.45 5.98
CA ASP A 251 29.45 -8.07 4.77
C ASP A 251 28.22 -8.41 3.91
N VAL A 252 27.49 -7.39 3.44
CA VAL A 252 26.46 -7.64 2.42
C VAL A 252 27.21 -8.19 1.23
N ASP A 253 27.22 -9.52 1.12
CA ASP A 253 27.75 -10.21 -0.02
C ASP A 253 27.16 -9.52 -1.25
N THR A 254 28.00 -8.79 -1.97
CA THR A 254 27.61 -7.99 -3.12
C THR A 254 26.98 -8.89 -4.19
N SER A 255 27.18 -10.21 -4.11
CA SER A 255 26.45 -11.22 -4.87
C SER A 255 24.93 -11.15 -4.66
N GLN A 256 24.44 -10.87 -3.45
CA GLN A 256 23.01 -10.74 -3.18
C GLN A 256 22.47 -9.41 -3.70
N ILE A 257 23.26 -8.33 -3.66
CA ILE A 257 22.88 -7.04 -4.26
C ILE A 257 22.68 -7.21 -5.76
N GLN A 258 23.61 -7.90 -6.43
CA GLN A 258 23.48 -8.22 -7.86
C GLN A 258 22.23 -9.06 -8.14
N ALA A 259 21.82 -9.93 -7.20
CA ALA A 259 20.60 -10.73 -7.33
C ALA A 259 19.30 -9.89 -7.26
N TYR A 260 19.36 -8.68 -6.71
CA TYR A 260 18.22 -7.75 -6.69
C TYR A 260 18.23 -6.81 -7.90
N MET A 261 19.41 -6.50 -8.45
CA MET A 261 19.51 -5.65 -9.63
C MET A 261 19.08 -6.41 -10.90
N THR A 262 17.93 -6.06 -11.46
CA THR A 262 17.62 -6.42 -12.85
C THR A 262 18.42 -5.47 -13.76
N PRO A 263 19.21 -5.96 -14.73
CA PRO A 263 19.69 -5.10 -15.81
C PRO A 263 18.48 -4.41 -16.44
N ILE A 264 18.54 -3.08 -16.58
CA ILE A 264 17.58 -2.36 -17.42
C ILE A 264 17.89 -2.81 -18.85
N SER A 265 17.21 -3.86 -19.32
CA SER A 265 17.30 -4.23 -20.73
C SER A 265 16.58 -3.13 -21.51
N PRO A 266 17.26 -2.40 -22.41
CA PRO A 266 16.54 -1.64 -23.41
C PRO A 266 15.69 -2.64 -24.21
N ALA A 267 14.39 -2.33 -24.33
CA ALA A 267 13.46 -3.11 -25.15
C ALA A 267 13.93 -3.15 -26.61
#